data_AF-A0A6B0SIS8-F1
#
_entry.id   AF-A0A6B0SIS8-F1
#
_cell.length_a   1.000
_cell.length_b   1.000
_cell.length_c   1.000
_cell.angle_alpha   90.00
_cell.angle_beta   90.00
_cell.angle_gamma   90.00
#
_symmetry.space_group_name_H-M   'P 1'
#
loop_
_entity.id
_entity.type
_entity.pdbx_description
1 polymer ?
#
loop_
_entity_poly.entity_id
_entity_poly.type
_entity_poly.pdbx_seq_one_letter_code
_entity_poly.pdbx_strand_id
1 'polypeptide(L)'
;MTALELARRGARVVLACRSRERGEAAAFDLRQESGNNEVIFMALDLASLASVRAFATAFLSSEPRLDILIHNAGISSCGRTREPFNLLLRVNHIGPFLLTHLLLPRLKTSAPSRVVVVSSAAHRRGRLDFTRLDHPVVGWRQELRAYANSKLANVLFARELATQLEGTGVTCYAAHPGPVNSELFLRHVPGWLRPLLRPLAWLVLRAPRGGAQTPLYCALQEGIEPLSGRYFANCHVEEVPPAARDDRAAHRLWEASRKLAGLGPGEDAESDEDSQPEDPGTPSSPSSPHPEEPTVSEFYPSPQSSTDRSTVTRRIPVKAELEPQAC
;
A
#
# COMPACT_ATOMS: atom_id res chain seq x y z
N MET A 1 -5.67 5.51 -14.58
CA MET A 1 -6.80 4.54 -14.52
C MET A 1 -7.23 4.22 -13.09
N THR A 2 -6.57 3.34 -12.32
CA THR A 2 -7.05 3.00 -10.95
C THR A 2 -7.30 4.24 -10.07
N ALA A 3 -6.33 5.15 -9.98
CA ALA A 3 -6.46 6.41 -9.24
C ALA A 3 -7.56 7.35 -9.79
N LEU A 4 -7.72 7.42 -11.11
CA LEU A 4 -8.77 8.21 -11.77
C LEU A 4 -10.17 7.72 -11.39
N GLU A 5 -10.34 6.40 -11.39
CA GLU A 5 -11.63 5.74 -11.20
C GLU A 5 -12.06 5.80 -9.72
N LEU A 6 -11.09 5.81 -8.79
CA LEU A 6 -11.31 6.18 -7.39
C LEU A 6 -11.64 7.67 -7.23
N ALA A 7 -10.88 8.56 -7.88
CA ALA A 7 -11.12 10.00 -7.81
C ALA A 7 -12.50 10.40 -8.37
N ARG A 8 -12.96 9.78 -9.46
CA ARG A 8 -14.32 9.95 -10.02
C ARG A 8 -15.44 9.51 -9.09
N ARG A 9 -15.17 8.59 -8.16
CA ARG A 9 -16.09 8.19 -7.07
C ARG A 9 -16.00 9.13 -5.85
N GLY A 10 -15.29 10.25 -5.97
CA GLY A 10 -15.11 11.24 -4.90
C GLY A 10 -14.02 10.89 -3.89
N ALA A 11 -13.27 9.80 -4.06
CA ALA A 11 -12.24 9.41 -3.10
C ALA A 11 -11.13 10.46 -3.00
N ARG A 12 -10.61 10.67 -1.78
CA ARG A 12 -9.33 11.34 -1.58
C ARG A 12 -8.21 10.37 -1.94
N VAL A 13 -7.36 10.75 -2.90
CA VAL A 13 -6.40 9.82 -3.52
C VAL A 13 -4.98 10.33 -3.33
N VAL A 14 -4.18 9.59 -2.56
CA VAL A 14 -2.74 9.82 -2.44
C VAL A 14 -1.98 9.09 -3.56
N LEU A 15 -1.42 9.85 -4.50
CA LEU A 15 -0.50 9.37 -5.51
C LEU A 15 0.91 9.27 -4.93
N ALA A 16 1.22 8.11 -4.36
CA ALA A 16 2.54 7.79 -3.85
C ALA A 16 3.50 7.43 -5.01
N CYS A 17 4.40 8.36 -5.39
CA CYS A 17 5.27 8.21 -6.56
C CYS A 17 6.68 8.75 -6.34
N ARG A 18 7.68 8.17 -7.01
CA ARG A 18 9.10 8.55 -6.83
C ARG A 18 9.45 9.92 -7.42
N SER A 19 8.97 10.21 -8.63
CA SER A 19 9.28 11.47 -9.33
C SER A 19 8.25 12.51 -8.96
N ARG A 20 8.69 13.59 -8.30
CA ARG A 20 7.86 14.76 -7.96
C ARG A 20 7.18 15.33 -9.20
N GLU A 21 7.97 15.74 -10.19
CA GLU A 21 7.50 16.33 -11.45
C GLU A 21 6.36 15.52 -12.11
N ARG A 22 6.55 14.21 -12.29
CA ARG A 22 5.54 13.34 -12.90
C ARG A 22 4.36 13.06 -11.99
N GLY A 23 4.58 13.00 -10.68
CA GLY A 23 3.53 12.77 -9.69
C GLY A 23 2.61 13.97 -9.54
N GLU A 24 3.16 15.19 -9.53
CA GLU A 24 2.42 16.45 -9.48
C GLU A 24 1.67 16.71 -10.80
N ALA A 25 2.30 16.44 -11.96
CA ALA A 25 1.62 16.49 -13.25
C ALA A 25 0.46 15.48 -13.32
N ALA A 26 0.69 14.22 -12.94
CA ALA A 26 -0.37 13.21 -12.91
C ALA A 26 -1.48 13.56 -11.91
N ALA A 27 -1.17 14.17 -10.76
CA ALA A 27 -2.17 14.67 -9.84
C ALA A 27 -3.03 15.77 -10.48
N PHE A 28 -2.40 16.73 -11.16
CA PHE A 28 -3.10 17.80 -11.88
C PHE A 28 -4.05 17.23 -12.95
N ASP A 29 -3.54 16.37 -13.84
CA ASP A 29 -4.33 15.75 -14.90
C ASP A 29 -5.53 14.96 -14.33
N LEU A 30 -5.31 14.22 -13.24
CA LEU A 30 -6.35 13.44 -12.58
C LEU A 30 -7.42 14.30 -11.90
N ARG A 31 -7.07 15.47 -11.33
CA ARG A 31 -8.08 16.43 -10.83
C ARG A 31 -8.96 16.94 -11.97
N GLN A 32 -8.35 17.31 -13.10
CA GLN A 32 -9.08 17.80 -14.28
C GLN A 32 -10.00 16.71 -14.88
N GLU A 33 -9.52 15.47 -15.04
CA GLU A 33 -10.28 14.39 -15.70
C GLU A 33 -11.33 13.71 -14.77
N SER A 34 -11.25 13.93 -13.46
CA SER A 34 -12.24 13.44 -12.48
C SER A 34 -13.19 14.50 -11.94
N GLY A 35 -12.85 15.79 -12.05
CA GLY A 35 -13.54 16.88 -11.36
C GLY A 35 -13.31 16.91 -9.84
N ASN A 36 -12.43 16.05 -9.31
CA ASN A 36 -12.18 15.91 -7.87
C ASN A 36 -10.80 16.49 -7.50
N ASN A 37 -10.81 17.53 -6.66
CA ASN A 37 -9.58 18.21 -6.20
C ASN A 37 -8.78 17.41 -5.16
N GLU A 38 -9.37 16.40 -4.52
CA GLU A 38 -8.79 15.60 -3.44
C GLU A 38 -7.77 14.54 -3.90
N VAL A 39 -7.24 14.67 -5.13
CA VAL A 39 -6.08 13.91 -5.60
C VAL A 39 -4.81 14.65 -5.18
N ILE A 40 -3.94 14.06 -4.36
CA ILE A 40 -2.69 14.69 -3.90
C ILE A 40 -1.46 13.83 -4.22
N PHE A 41 -0.32 14.48 -4.46
CA PHE A 41 0.96 13.80 -4.66
C PHE A 41 1.72 13.70 -3.33
N MET A 42 2.35 12.54 -3.09
CA MET A 42 3.31 12.34 -2.01
C MET A 42 4.51 11.54 -2.52
N ALA A 43 5.72 11.93 -2.12
CA ALA A 43 6.96 11.33 -2.62
C ALA A 43 7.22 9.96 -1.96
N LEU A 44 7.36 8.92 -2.79
CA LEU A 44 7.66 7.55 -2.34
C LEU A 44 8.59 6.83 -3.34
N ASP A 45 9.77 6.43 -2.88
CA ASP A 45 10.62 5.45 -3.56
C ASP A 45 10.64 4.12 -2.81
N LEU A 46 9.94 3.12 -3.34
CA LEU A 46 9.92 1.75 -2.80
C LEU A 46 11.28 1.04 -2.86
N ALA A 47 12.28 1.56 -3.59
CA ALA A 47 13.65 1.06 -3.53
C ALA A 47 14.36 1.45 -2.21
N SER A 48 13.94 2.56 -1.57
CA SER A 48 14.58 3.12 -0.39
C SER A 48 13.71 2.95 0.86
N LEU A 49 14.15 2.12 1.81
CA LEU A 49 13.43 1.93 3.08
C LEU A 49 13.29 3.23 3.88
N ALA A 50 14.27 4.14 3.77
CA ALA A 50 14.20 5.47 4.38
C ALA A 50 13.09 6.32 3.75
N SER A 51 12.91 6.25 2.41
CA SER A 51 11.79 6.92 1.74
C SER A 51 10.44 6.31 2.13
N VAL A 52 10.37 4.98 2.30
CA VAL A 52 9.15 4.31 2.79
C VAL A 52 8.78 4.77 4.19
N ARG A 53 9.75 4.83 5.11
CA ARG A 53 9.53 5.32 6.49
C ARG A 53 9.12 6.80 6.50
N ALA A 54 9.82 7.66 5.77
CA ALA A 54 9.48 9.08 5.66
C ALA A 54 8.07 9.32 5.06
N PHE A 55 7.69 8.56 4.03
CA PHE A 55 6.33 8.60 3.48
C PHE A 55 5.29 8.17 4.52
N ALA A 56 5.52 7.06 5.25
CA ALA A 56 4.59 6.57 6.26
C ALA A 56 4.40 7.61 7.39
N THR A 57 5.48 8.20 7.90
CA THR A 57 5.41 9.29 8.88
C THR A 57 4.62 10.49 8.37
N ALA A 58 4.89 10.93 7.13
CA ALA A 58 4.18 12.06 6.53
C ALA A 58 2.69 11.75 6.28
N PHE A 59 2.35 10.53 5.88
CA PHE A 59 0.96 10.11 5.65
C PHE A 59 0.21 10.05 6.98
N LEU A 60 0.79 9.42 8.01
CA LEU A 60 0.14 9.26 9.31
C LEU A 60 -0.10 10.60 10.03
N SER A 61 0.71 11.63 9.76
CA SER A 61 0.54 12.97 10.33
C SER A 61 -0.43 13.85 9.55
N SER A 62 -0.63 13.64 8.24
CA SER A 62 -1.50 14.48 7.39
C SER A 62 -2.86 13.87 7.09
N GLU A 63 -2.96 12.56 6.95
CA GLU A 63 -4.18 11.86 6.54
C GLU A 63 -4.90 11.24 7.74
N PRO A 64 -6.19 11.54 7.98
CA PRO A 64 -6.91 11.03 9.15
C PRO A 64 -7.36 9.57 9.00
N ARG A 65 -7.51 9.06 7.77
CA ARG A 65 -7.98 7.69 7.48
C ARG A 65 -7.19 7.04 6.35
N LEU A 66 -7.21 5.72 6.29
CA LEU A 66 -6.72 4.91 5.18
C LEU A 66 -7.68 3.75 4.94
N ASP A 67 -8.71 3.98 4.13
CA ASP A 67 -9.73 2.95 3.86
C ASP A 67 -9.26 1.96 2.77
N ILE A 68 -8.36 2.36 1.85
CA ILE A 68 -7.83 1.50 0.77
C ILE A 68 -6.34 1.79 0.51
N LEU A 69 -5.49 0.74 0.58
CA LEU A 69 -4.07 0.75 0.21
C LEU A 69 -3.83 -0.15 -1.02
N ILE A 70 -3.38 0.42 -2.15
CA ILE A 70 -3.14 -0.34 -3.39
C ILE A 70 -1.64 -0.36 -3.76
N HIS A 71 -1.00 -1.51 -3.60
CA HIS A 71 0.38 -1.77 -4.04
C HIS A 71 0.42 -2.07 -5.54
N ASN A 72 0.22 -1.03 -6.35
CA ASN A 72 0.22 -1.09 -7.81
C ASN A 72 1.63 -0.90 -8.43
N ALA A 73 2.52 -0.20 -7.74
CA ALA A 73 3.86 0.09 -8.26
C ALA A 73 4.71 -1.18 -8.43
N GLY A 74 5.57 -1.20 -9.45
CA GLY A 74 6.52 -2.29 -9.66
C GLY A 74 7.37 -2.19 -10.91
N ILE A 75 8.43 -2.99 -10.95
CA ILE A 75 9.41 -3.13 -12.03
C ILE A 75 9.62 -4.59 -12.43
N SER A 76 10.22 -4.83 -13.60
CA SER A 76 10.55 -6.17 -14.11
C SER A 76 11.99 -6.35 -14.60
N SER A 77 12.79 -5.30 -14.48
CA SER A 77 14.17 -5.26 -14.93
C SER A 77 14.87 -4.16 -14.13
N CYS A 78 16.11 -4.42 -13.72
CA CYS A 78 16.98 -3.43 -13.09
C CYS A 78 17.37 -2.32 -14.10
N GLY A 79 17.29 -2.62 -15.40
CA GLY A 79 17.68 -1.70 -16.46
C GLY A 79 19.19 -1.47 -16.44
N ARG A 80 19.61 -0.22 -16.17
CA ARG A 80 21.02 0.14 -16.00
C ARG A 80 21.45 0.26 -14.54
N THR A 81 20.49 0.26 -13.60
CA THR A 81 20.76 0.34 -12.17
C THR A 81 21.35 -0.97 -11.69
N ARG A 82 22.40 -0.89 -10.86
CA ARG A 82 23.01 -2.04 -10.20
C ARG A 82 23.04 -1.76 -8.72
N GLU A 83 22.18 -2.44 -7.98
CA GLU A 83 22.18 -2.43 -6.52
C GLU A 83 22.98 -3.63 -5.99
N PRO A 84 23.54 -3.57 -4.78
CA PRO A 84 24.12 -4.73 -4.10
C PRO A 84 23.06 -5.75 -3.66
N PHE A 85 21.77 -5.43 -3.82
CA PHE A 85 20.62 -6.24 -3.42
C PHE A 85 19.66 -6.56 -4.58
N ASN A 86 18.64 -7.39 -4.32
CA ASN A 86 17.63 -7.76 -5.31
C ASN A 86 16.63 -6.60 -5.54
N LEU A 87 16.97 -5.66 -6.43
CA LEU A 87 16.15 -4.47 -6.71
C LEU A 87 14.70 -4.80 -7.11
N LEU A 88 14.43 -5.91 -7.81
CA LEU A 88 13.06 -6.31 -8.16
C LEU A 88 12.27 -6.73 -6.92
N LEU A 89 12.85 -7.53 -6.04
CA LEU A 89 12.22 -7.92 -4.77
C LEU A 89 12.05 -6.70 -3.84
N ARG A 90 13.06 -5.83 -3.78
CA ARG A 90 13.03 -4.58 -3.01
C ARG A 90 11.83 -3.72 -3.38
N VAL A 91 11.68 -3.37 -4.66
CA VAL A 91 10.63 -2.47 -5.15
C VAL A 91 9.25 -3.13 -5.17
N ASN A 92 9.14 -4.39 -5.61
CA ASN A 92 7.83 -5.02 -5.83
C ASN A 92 7.21 -5.60 -4.57
N HIS A 93 8.02 -5.91 -3.54
CA HIS A 93 7.63 -6.67 -2.35
C HIS A 93 8.14 -6.06 -1.03
N ILE A 94 9.45 -5.85 -0.82
CA ILE A 94 9.97 -5.42 0.50
C ILE A 94 9.55 -3.98 0.87
N GLY A 95 9.59 -3.04 -0.09
CA GLY A 95 9.07 -1.69 0.10
C GLY A 95 7.58 -1.68 0.43
N PRO A 96 6.72 -2.32 -0.39
CA PRO A 96 5.30 -2.55 -0.09
C PRO A 96 5.03 -3.22 1.26
N PHE A 97 5.82 -4.24 1.63
CA PHE A 97 5.73 -4.94 2.91
C PHE A 97 5.96 -3.98 4.08
N LEU A 98 7.09 -3.26 4.07
CA LEU A 98 7.41 -2.25 5.10
C LEU A 98 6.33 -1.16 5.16
N LEU A 99 5.89 -0.66 4.01
CA LEU A 99 4.85 0.37 3.93
C LEU A 99 3.53 -0.12 4.56
N THR A 100 3.14 -1.36 4.30
CA THR A 100 1.92 -1.93 4.89
C THR A 100 2.05 -2.07 6.39
N HIS A 101 3.19 -2.57 6.88
CA HIS A 101 3.44 -2.75 8.31
C HIS A 101 3.39 -1.41 9.06
N LEU A 102 4.03 -0.37 8.54
CA LEU A 102 4.00 0.98 9.13
C LEU A 102 2.61 1.65 9.08
N LEU A 103 1.79 1.34 8.07
CA LEU A 103 0.43 1.89 7.93
C LEU A 103 -0.65 1.00 8.57
N LEU A 104 -0.29 -0.16 9.12
CA LEU A 104 -1.23 -1.14 9.67
C LEU A 104 -2.10 -0.60 10.80
N PRO A 105 -1.58 0.22 11.75
CA PRO A 105 -2.42 0.83 12.79
C PRO A 105 -3.51 1.71 12.18
N ARG A 106 -3.20 2.47 11.11
CA ARG A 106 -4.20 3.33 10.45
C ARG A 106 -5.21 2.54 9.63
N LEU A 107 -4.81 1.45 9.00
CA LEU A 107 -5.74 0.53 8.34
C LEU A 107 -6.74 -0.04 9.36
N LYS A 108 -6.27 -0.49 10.54
CA LYS A 108 -7.11 -1.01 11.63
C LYS A 108 -8.08 0.05 12.17
N THR A 109 -7.62 1.26 12.50
CA THR A 109 -8.52 2.33 12.98
C THR A 109 -9.46 2.90 11.90
N SER A 110 -9.15 2.66 10.62
CA SER A 110 -10.02 3.02 9.49
C SER A 110 -10.98 1.89 9.08
N ALA A 111 -11.02 0.77 9.81
CA ALA A 111 -11.83 -0.39 9.43
C ALA A 111 -13.33 -0.04 9.23
N PRO A 112 -14.03 -0.69 8.28
CA PRO A 112 -13.51 -1.70 7.35
C PRO A 112 -12.61 -1.08 6.27
N SER A 113 -11.43 -1.68 6.07
CA SER A 113 -10.41 -1.19 5.14
C SER A 113 -9.75 -2.32 4.36
N ARG A 114 -9.04 -1.99 3.26
CA ARG A 114 -8.59 -2.97 2.26
C ARG A 114 -7.16 -2.74 1.80
N VAL A 115 -6.39 -3.82 1.69
CA VAL A 115 -5.08 -3.86 1.03
C VAL A 115 -5.20 -4.64 -0.28
N VAL A 116 -4.76 -4.05 -1.39
CA VAL A 116 -4.76 -4.71 -2.72
C VAL A 116 -3.34 -4.78 -3.25
N VAL A 117 -2.82 -5.99 -3.41
CA VAL A 117 -1.44 -6.25 -3.82
C VAL A 117 -1.41 -6.67 -5.30
N VAL A 118 -0.85 -5.82 -6.18
CA VAL A 118 -0.87 -6.11 -7.62
C VAL A 118 0.22 -7.14 -7.96
N SER A 119 -0.22 -8.32 -8.37
CA SER A 119 0.61 -9.45 -8.81
C SER A 119 0.55 -9.61 -10.34
N SER A 120 0.92 -10.78 -10.87
CA SER A 120 1.01 -11.09 -12.30
C SER A 120 0.90 -12.59 -12.51
N ALA A 121 0.44 -13.04 -13.68
CA ALA A 121 0.55 -14.44 -14.10
C ALA A 121 1.99 -14.99 -14.04
N ALA A 122 3.01 -14.12 -14.02
CA ALA A 122 4.40 -14.49 -13.76
C ALA A 122 4.61 -15.21 -12.41
N HIS A 123 3.76 -14.97 -11.40
CA HIS A 123 3.83 -15.67 -10.10
C HIS A 123 3.80 -17.19 -10.25
N ARG A 124 3.10 -17.71 -11.27
CA ARG A 124 2.98 -19.15 -11.57
C ARG A 124 4.31 -19.82 -11.90
N ARG A 125 5.33 -19.03 -12.25
CA ARG A 125 6.71 -19.48 -12.55
C ARG A 125 7.72 -19.12 -11.43
N GLY A 126 7.27 -18.44 -10.37
CA GLY A 126 8.12 -18.05 -9.25
C GLY A 126 8.56 -19.25 -8.42
N ARG A 127 9.77 -19.16 -7.84
CA ARG A 127 10.34 -20.10 -6.86
C ARG A 127 11.19 -19.31 -5.87
N LEU A 128 10.73 -19.21 -4.62
CA LEU A 128 11.44 -18.47 -3.58
C LEU A 128 12.60 -19.32 -3.03
N ASP A 129 13.82 -18.86 -3.26
CA ASP A 129 15.02 -19.35 -2.58
C ASP A 129 15.32 -18.41 -1.40
N PHE A 130 14.89 -18.82 -0.21
CA PHE A 130 15.08 -18.05 1.03
C PHE A 130 16.55 -17.82 1.39
N THR A 131 17.49 -18.62 0.87
CA THR A 131 18.93 -18.42 1.09
C THR A 131 19.50 -17.31 0.19
N ARG A 132 18.79 -16.91 -0.87
CA ARG A 132 19.26 -15.98 -1.90
C ARG A 132 18.28 -14.85 -2.23
N LEU A 133 17.27 -14.60 -1.39
CA LEU A 133 16.20 -13.62 -1.65
C LEU A 133 16.74 -12.24 -2.06
N ASP A 134 17.69 -11.69 -1.31
CA ASP A 134 18.21 -10.34 -1.53
C ASP A 134 19.51 -10.29 -2.36
N HIS A 135 19.91 -11.40 -3.00
CA HIS A 135 21.11 -11.37 -3.85
C HIS A 135 20.95 -10.46 -5.07
N PRO A 136 22.01 -9.74 -5.49
CA PRO A 136 21.97 -8.86 -6.66
C PRO A 136 21.68 -9.67 -7.93
N VAL A 137 20.76 -9.16 -8.74
CA VAL A 137 20.23 -9.82 -9.93
C VAL A 137 20.91 -9.26 -11.17
N VAL A 138 21.59 -10.12 -11.95
CA VAL A 138 22.35 -9.68 -13.14
C VAL A 138 21.97 -10.50 -14.38
N GLY A 139 21.51 -9.79 -15.42
CA GLY A 139 21.22 -10.35 -16.73
C GLY A 139 19.79 -10.86 -16.89
N TRP A 140 19.27 -10.78 -18.11
CA TRP A 140 17.84 -10.94 -18.43
C TRP A 140 17.19 -12.23 -17.93
N ARG A 141 17.90 -13.38 -17.97
CA ARG A 141 17.36 -14.65 -17.46
C ARG A 141 17.15 -14.63 -15.94
N GLN A 142 18.01 -13.91 -15.21
CA GLN A 142 17.86 -13.75 -13.77
C GLN A 142 16.79 -12.70 -13.45
N GLU A 143 16.72 -11.59 -14.20
CA GLU A 143 15.66 -10.58 -14.04
C GLU A 143 14.25 -11.16 -14.23
N LEU A 144 14.03 -11.98 -15.27
CA LEU A 144 12.74 -12.66 -15.48
C LEU A 144 12.36 -13.60 -14.31
N ARG A 145 13.35 -14.30 -13.73
CA ARG A 145 13.14 -15.14 -12.54
C ARG A 145 12.87 -14.31 -11.31
N ALA A 146 13.65 -13.26 -11.06
CA ALA A 146 13.46 -12.34 -9.95
C ALA A 146 12.11 -11.62 -10.01
N TYR A 147 11.63 -11.27 -11.21
CA TYR A 147 10.29 -10.73 -11.42
C TYR A 147 9.21 -11.75 -11.05
N ALA A 148 9.29 -12.98 -11.59
CA ALA A 148 8.37 -14.06 -11.24
C ALA A 148 8.37 -14.38 -9.74
N ASN A 149 9.54 -14.39 -9.10
CA ASN A 149 9.72 -14.58 -7.66
C ASN A 149 9.07 -13.44 -6.87
N SER A 150 9.31 -12.17 -7.25
CA SER A 150 8.68 -11.02 -6.60
C SER A 150 7.15 -11.05 -6.73
N LYS A 151 6.61 -11.57 -7.84
CA LYS A 151 5.16 -11.67 -8.03
C LYS A 151 4.56 -12.88 -7.31
N LEU A 152 5.32 -13.95 -7.08
CA LEU A 152 4.96 -15.00 -6.11
C LEU A 152 4.98 -14.48 -4.68
N ALA A 153 5.99 -13.68 -4.31
CA ALA A 153 6.07 -13.04 -3.00
C ALA A 153 4.82 -12.19 -2.73
N ASN A 154 4.34 -11.41 -3.70
CA ASN A 154 3.12 -10.63 -3.57
C ASN A 154 1.84 -11.47 -3.31
N VAL A 155 1.75 -12.71 -3.83
CA VAL A 155 0.60 -13.59 -3.55
C VAL A 155 0.69 -14.18 -2.14
N LEU A 156 1.86 -14.68 -1.76
CA LEU A 156 2.11 -15.24 -0.42
C LEU A 156 2.00 -14.17 0.67
N PHE A 157 2.42 -12.93 0.38
CA PHE A 157 2.23 -11.78 1.26
C PHE A 157 0.76 -11.45 1.48
N ALA A 158 -0.06 -11.43 0.43
CA ALA A 158 -1.49 -11.17 0.59
C ALA A 158 -2.19 -12.25 1.42
N ARG A 159 -1.75 -13.51 1.26
CA ARG A 159 -2.22 -14.67 2.03
C ARG A 159 -1.85 -14.55 3.51
N GLU A 160 -0.57 -14.35 3.84
CA GLU A 160 -0.13 -14.20 5.23
C GLU A 160 -0.76 -12.98 5.89
N LEU A 161 -0.76 -11.83 5.21
CA LEU A 161 -1.35 -10.59 5.74
C LEU A 161 -2.84 -10.74 6.04
N ALA A 162 -3.58 -11.54 5.27
CA ALA A 162 -4.97 -11.83 5.57
C ALA A 162 -5.13 -12.63 6.87
N THR A 163 -4.31 -13.67 7.08
CA THR A 163 -4.30 -14.45 8.34
C THR A 163 -3.94 -13.58 9.54
N GLN A 164 -2.93 -12.71 9.41
CA GLN A 164 -2.51 -11.75 10.45
C GLN A 164 -3.55 -10.65 10.75
N LEU A 165 -4.60 -10.52 9.93
CA LEU A 165 -5.64 -9.49 10.04
C LEU A 165 -7.04 -10.06 10.32
N GLU A 166 -7.16 -11.37 10.57
CA GLU A 166 -8.42 -11.98 10.99
C GLU A 166 -8.98 -11.27 12.25
N GLY A 167 -10.30 -11.03 12.25
CA GLY A 167 -10.99 -10.27 13.30
C GLY A 167 -10.79 -8.74 13.28
N THR A 168 -9.81 -8.19 12.57
CA THR A 168 -9.50 -6.74 12.61
C THR A 168 -10.39 -5.84 11.73
N GLY A 169 -11.24 -6.44 10.88
CA GLY A 169 -12.03 -5.72 9.87
C GLY A 169 -11.22 -5.21 8.67
N VAL A 170 -9.91 -5.49 8.61
CA VAL A 170 -9.05 -5.19 7.46
C VAL A 170 -8.92 -6.43 6.57
N THR A 171 -9.10 -6.27 5.26
CA THR A 171 -8.98 -7.39 4.29
C THR A 171 -7.81 -7.19 3.32
N CYS A 172 -7.28 -8.27 2.77
CA CYS A 172 -6.18 -8.22 1.80
C CYS A 172 -6.45 -9.11 0.58
N TYR A 173 -6.11 -8.64 -0.63
CA TYR A 173 -6.31 -9.40 -1.86
C TYR A 173 -5.09 -9.27 -2.79
N ALA A 174 -4.68 -10.37 -3.43
CA ALA A 174 -3.72 -10.32 -4.52
C ALA A 174 -4.47 -10.17 -5.86
N ALA A 175 -4.16 -9.14 -6.64
CA ALA A 175 -4.88 -8.83 -7.88
C ALA A 175 -3.98 -8.96 -9.13
N HIS A 176 -4.44 -9.68 -10.15
CA HIS A 176 -3.84 -9.67 -11.48
C HIS A 176 -4.55 -8.64 -12.38
N PRO A 177 -3.85 -7.66 -12.98
CA PRO A 177 -4.46 -6.69 -13.88
C PRO A 177 -4.80 -7.26 -15.28
N GLY A 178 -4.85 -8.58 -15.43
CA GLY A 178 -5.03 -9.25 -16.72
C GLY A 178 -3.87 -9.00 -17.71
N PRO A 179 -4.07 -9.27 -19.01
CA PRO A 179 -3.07 -9.07 -20.06
C PRO A 179 -2.98 -7.58 -20.48
N VAL A 180 -2.51 -6.73 -19.56
CA VAL A 180 -2.31 -5.30 -19.83
C VAL A 180 -1.15 -5.02 -20.77
N ASN A 181 -1.37 -4.09 -21.69
CA ASN A 181 -0.29 -3.50 -22.48
C ASN A 181 0.62 -2.66 -21.60
N SER A 182 1.61 -3.33 -21.04
CA SER A 182 2.63 -2.75 -20.20
C SER A 182 3.96 -2.85 -20.93
N GLU A 183 4.72 -1.76 -20.88
CA GLU A 183 6.03 -1.63 -21.54
C GLU A 183 7.02 -2.74 -21.12
N LEU A 184 6.72 -3.41 -19.99
CA LEU A 184 7.11 -4.77 -19.58
C LEU A 184 7.57 -5.69 -20.73
N PHE A 185 6.72 -5.94 -21.73
CA PHE A 185 7.05 -6.84 -22.84
C PHE A 185 8.02 -6.21 -23.86
N LEU A 186 7.80 -4.96 -24.24
CA LEU A 186 8.58 -4.27 -25.29
C LEU A 186 9.99 -3.86 -24.83
N ARG A 187 10.24 -3.76 -23.52
CA ARG A 187 11.54 -3.36 -22.95
C ARG A 187 12.68 -4.32 -23.31
N HIS A 188 12.37 -5.62 -23.45
CA HIS A 188 13.33 -6.67 -23.82
C HIS A 188 13.45 -6.92 -25.33
N VAL A 189 12.57 -6.30 -26.13
CA VAL A 189 12.61 -6.40 -27.59
C VAL A 189 13.75 -5.50 -28.13
N PRO A 190 14.60 -5.99 -29.06
CA PRO A 190 15.62 -5.17 -29.73
C PRO A 190 15.01 -3.90 -30.34
N GLY A 191 15.69 -2.76 -30.24
CA GLY A 191 15.11 -1.45 -30.59
C GLY A 191 14.49 -1.38 -31.99
N TRP A 192 15.12 -2.03 -32.97
CA TRP A 192 14.67 -2.11 -34.36
C TRP A 192 13.42 -2.99 -34.57
N LEU A 193 13.17 -3.95 -33.69
CA LEU A 193 12.02 -4.87 -33.75
C LEU A 193 10.78 -4.30 -33.02
N ARG A 194 10.95 -3.28 -32.17
CA ARG A 194 9.87 -2.59 -31.45
C ARG A 194 8.80 -1.95 -32.35
N PRO A 195 9.12 -1.21 -33.43
CA PRO A 195 8.08 -0.68 -34.33
C PRO A 195 7.30 -1.78 -35.05
N LEU A 196 7.96 -2.90 -35.38
CA LEU A 196 7.34 -4.04 -36.07
C LEU A 196 6.39 -4.85 -35.16
N LEU A 197 6.77 -5.04 -33.89
CA LEU A 197 5.95 -5.77 -32.91
C LEU A 197 4.91 -4.90 -32.18
N ARG A 198 4.99 -3.56 -32.29
CA ARG A 198 4.01 -2.62 -31.72
C ARG A 198 2.56 -2.90 -32.15
N PRO A 199 2.21 -3.05 -33.44
CA PRO A 199 0.83 -3.35 -33.84
C PRO A 199 0.36 -4.73 -33.37
N LEU A 200 1.22 -5.75 -33.35
CA LEU A 200 0.88 -7.09 -32.86
C LEU A 200 0.68 -7.11 -31.34
N ALA A 201 1.49 -6.36 -30.60
CA ALA A 201 1.30 -6.13 -29.16
C ALA A 201 -0.01 -5.37 -28.91
N TRP A 202 -0.30 -4.31 -29.69
CA TRP A 202 -1.55 -3.56 -29.59
C TRP A 202 -2.80 -4.41 -29.87
N LEU A 203 -2.71 -5.41 -30.75
CA LEU A 203 -3.81 -6.33 -31.10
C LEU A 203 -4.10 -7.39 -30.01
N VAL A 204 -3.11 -7.77 -29.20
CA VAL A 204 -3.22 -8.86 -28.19
C VAL A 204 -3.46 -8.34 -26.77
N LEU A 205 -3.15 -7.06 -26.49
CA LEU A 205 -3.06 -6.52 -25.14
C LEU A 205 -4.26 -5.62 -24.79
N ARG A 206 -4.93 -5.89 -23.67
CA ARG A 206 -6.08 -5.09 -23.19
C ARG A 206 -5.64 -3.65 -22.91
N ALA A 207 -6.55 -2.70 -23.21
CA ALA A 207 -6.37 -1.27 -22.94
C ALA A 207 -6.08 -1.00 -21.44
N PRO A 208 -5.45 0.14 -21.07
CA PRO A 208 -5.17 0.49 -19.67
C PRO A 208 -6.41 0.50 -18.75
N ARG A 209 -7.62 0.67 -19.32
CA ARG A 209 -8.91 0.50 -18.62
C ARG A 209 -9.09 -0.94 -18.09
N GLY A 210 -8.85 -1.94 -18.94
CA GLY A 210 -8.88 -3.36 -18.57
C GLY A 210 -7.93 -3.71 -17.41
N GLY A 211 -6.77 -3.05 -17.38
CA GLY A 211 -5.77 -3.22 -16.33
C GLY A 211 -6.21 -2.85 -14.93
N ALA A 212 -7.06 -1.84 -14.80
CA ALA A 212 -7.48 -1.33 -13.51
C ALA A 212 -8.61 -2.15 -12.88
N GLN A 213 -9.38 -2.91 -13.68
CA GLN A 213 -10.62 -3.55 -13.24
C GLN A 213 -10.46 -4.51 -12.07
N THR A 214 -9.56 -5.49 -12.15
CA THR A 214 -9.41 -6.47 -11.05
C THR A 214 -8.87 -5.82 -9.76
N PRO A 215 -7.86 -4.92 -9.80
CA PRO A 215 -7.50 -4.13 -8.62
C PRO A 215 -8.64 -3.27 -8.07
N LEU A 216 -9.45 -2.62 -8.93
CA LEU A 216 -10.62 -1.83 -8.52
C LEU A 216 -11.73 -2.71 -7.92
N TYR A 217 -11.99 -3.89 -8.50
CA TYR A 217 -12.93 -4.87 -7.98
C TYR A 217 -12.53 -5.30 -6.55
N CYS A 218 -11.27 -5.67 -6.34
CA CYS A 218 -10.77 -6.00 -5.00
C CYS A 218 -10.88 -4.81 -4.03
N ALA A 219 -10.65 -3.59 -4.51
CA ALA A 219 -10.73 -2.37 -3.71
C ALA A 219 -12.17 -1.93 -3.37
N LEU A 220 -13.17 -2.23 -4.22
CA LEU A 220 -14.49 -1.61 -4.16
C LEU A 220 -15.68 -2.56 -4.05
N GLN A 221 -15.57 -3.81 -4.49
CA GLN A 221 -16.70 -4.75 -4.49
C GLN A 221 -17.08 -5.16 -3.07
N GLU A 222 -18.34 -4.98 -2.66
CA GLU A 222 -18.84 -5.49 -1.38
C GLU A 222 -19.14 -7.00 -1.45
N GLY A 223 -19.02 -7.71 -0.32
CA GLY A 223 -19.33 -9.14 -0.19
C GLY A 223 -18.16 -10.10 -0.48
N ILE A 224 -16.98 -9.58 -0.83
CA ILE A 224 -15.77 -10.39 -1.04
C ILE A 224 -14.89 -10.51 0.21
N GLU A 225 -15.30 -9.94 1.34
CA GLU A 225 -14.58 -9.99 2.62
C GLU A 225 -14.18 -11.42 3.06
N PRO A 226 -15.03 -12.46 2.92
CA PRO A 226 -14.66 -13.86 3.22
C PRO A 226 -13.58 -14.44 2.28
N LEU A 227 -13.22 -13.72 1.22
CA LEU A 227 -12.21 -14.09 0.23
C LEU A 227 -10.87 -13.35 0.46
N SER A 228 -10.66 -12.79 1.65
CA SER A 228 -9.36 -12.26 2.08
C SER A 228 -8.26 -13.31 1.92
N GLY A 229 -7.07 -12.87 1.51
CA GLY A 229 -5.90 -13.72 1.23
C GLY A 229 -5.96 -14.48 -0.11
N ARG A 230 -7.01 -14.29 -0.93
CA ARG A 230 -7.15 -14.95 -2.24
C ARG A 230 -6.54 -14.12 -3.37
N TYR A 231 -6.30 -14.82 -4.49
CA TYR A 231 -5.81 -14.26 -5.73
C TYR A 231 -6.97 -14.06 -6.71
N PHE A 232 -7.09 -12.85 -7.24
CA PHE A 232 -8.12 -12.45 -8.19
C PHE A 232 -7.52 -12.15 -9.56
N ALA A 233 -8.26 -12.52 -10.61
CA ALA A 233 -7.97 -12.20 -12.00
C ALA A 233 -9.29 -12.15 -12.77
N ASN A 234 -9.42 -11.22 -13.72
CA ASN A 234 -10.67 -10.97 -14.44
C ASN A 234 -11.88 -10.80 -13.49
N CYS A 235 -11.68 -10.09 -12.37
CA CYS A 235 -12.71 -9.84 -11.35
C CYS A 235 -13.22 -11.09 -10.58
N HIS A 236 -12.62 -12.27 -10.77
CA HIS A 236 -12.98 -13.51 -10.08
C HIS A 236 -11.79 -14.10 -9.30
N VAL A 237 -12.07 -14.94 -8.30
CA VAL A 237 -11.02 -15.74 -7.64
C VAL A 237 -10.46 -16.76 -8.63
N GLU A 238 -9.15 -16.74 -8.86
CA GLU A 238 -8.45 -17.73 -9.68
C GLU A 238 -7.63 -18.68 -8.80
N GLU A 239 -7.60 -19.96 -9.17
CA GLU A 239 -6.67 -20.90 -8.55
C GLU A 239 -5.19 -20.58 -8.90
N VAL A 240 -4.36 -20.59 -7.87
CA VAL A 240 -2.90 -20.40 -7.95
C VAL A 240 -2.17 -21.73 -7.75
N PRO A 241 -0.93 -21.91 -8.25
CA PRO A 241 -0.20 -23.16 -8.04
C PRO A 241 0.05 -23.48 -6.55
N PRO A 242 0.34 -24.73 -6.17
CA PRO A 242 0.55 -25.12 -4.77
C PRO A 242 1.58 -24.25 -4.02
N ALA A 243 2.68 -23.87 -4.69
CA ALA A 243 3.71 -22.99 -4.14
C ALA A 243 3.22 -21.56 -3.78
N ALA A 244 2.03 -21.17 -4.22
CA ALA A 244 1.37 -19.90 -3.90
C ALA A 244 0.20 -20.07 -2.89
N ARG A 245 -0.06 -21.31 -2.42
CA ARG A 245 -1.00 -21.65 -1.33
C ARG A 245 -0.28 -22.19 -0.08
N ASP A 246 1.05 -22.23 -0.09
CA ASP A 246 1.87 -22.81 0.99
C ASP A 246 2.02 -21.81 2.14
N ASP A 247 1.29 -22.05 3.23
CA ASP A 247 1.32 -21.23 4.45
C ASP A 247 2.69 -21.22 5.13
N ARG A 248 3.45 -22.32 5.06
CA ARG A 248 4.81 -22.38 5.61
C ARG A 248 5.76 -21.51 4.78
N ALA A 249 5.57 -21.45 3.46
CA ALA A 249 6.31 -20.53 2.60
C ALA A 249 5.89 -19.07 2.80
N ALA A 250 4.61 -18.80 3.06
CA ALA A 250 4.07 -17.48 3.36
C ALA A 250 4.66 -16.89 4.66
N HIS A 251 4.57 -17.63 5.76
CA HIS A 251 5.15 -17.24 7.05
C HIS A 251 6.69 -17.10 6.97
N ARG A 252 7.39 -18.00 6.27
CA ARG A 252 8.84 -17.86 6.05
C ARG A 252 9.21 -16.64 5.22
N LEU A 253 8.36 -16.24 4.27
CA LEU A 253 8.54 -15.01 3.49
C LEU A 253 8.31 -13.79 4.38
N TRP A 254 7.30 -13.80 5.25
CA TRP A 254 7.04 -12.73 6.21
C TRP A 254 8.27 -12.47 7.09
N GLU A 255 8.79 -13.50 7.74
CA GLU A 255 9.98 -13.41 8.59
C GLU A 255 11.24 -12.95 7.84
N ALA A 256 11.45 -13.41 6.60
CA ALA A 256 12.51 -12.89 5.76
C ALA A 256 12.29 -11.42 5.39
N SER A 257 11.04 -11.01 5.16
CA SER A 257 10.68 -9.65 4.77
C SER A 257 10.83 -8.66 5.91
N ARG A 258 10.48 -9.03 7.15
CA ARG A 258 10.77 -8.24 8.37
C ARG A 258 12.25 -7.89 8.46
N LYS A 259 13.11 -8.91 8.36
CA LYS A 259 14.57 -8.78 8.44
C LYS A 259 15.11 -7.89 7.31
N LEU A 260 14.67 -8.10 6.07
CA LEU A 260 15.08 -7.30 4.91
C LEU A 260 14.52 -5.86 4.91
N ALA A 261 13.43 -5.60 5.64
CA ALA A 261 12.85 -4.28 5.88
C ALA A 261 13.49 -3.53 7.07
N GLY A 262 14.39 -4.18 7.81
CA GLY A 262 14.97 -3.63 9.04
C GLY A 262 13.92 -3.40 10.13
N LEU A 263 12.93 -4.30 10.24
CA LEU A 263 12.01 -4.35 11.36
C LEU A 263 12.60 -5.26 12.44
N GLY A 264 12.55 -4.81 13.69
CA GLY A 264 13.14 -5.52 14.81
C GLY A 264 12.39 -6.82 15.15
N PRO A 265 13.04 -7.78 15.84
CA PRO A 265 12.32 -8.85 16.53
C PRO A 265 11.56 -8.24 17.73
N GLY A 266 10.27 -7.94 17.57
CA GLY A 266 9.39 -7.56 18.69
C GLY A 266 8.60 -6.26 18.58
N GLU A 267 8.62 -5.52 17.46
CA GLU A 267 7.83 -4.27 17.29
C GLU A 267 6.28 -4.48 17.24
N ASP A 268 5.78 -5.69 17.51
CA ASP A 268 4.34 -6.03 17.51
C ASP A 268 3.73 -6.25 18.92
N ALA A 269 4.52 -6.08 19.99
CA ALA A 269 4.03 -6.26 21.36
C ALA A 269 3.54 -4.92 21.96
N GLU A 270 2.21 -4.77 21.97
CA GLU A 270 1.41 -4.04 22.97
C GLU A 270 1.89 -2.64 23.40
N SER A 271 1.25 -1.61 22.85
CA SER A 271 1.10 -0.31 23.51
C SER A 271 -0.33 -0.15 24.06
N ASP A 272 -0.81 -1.19 24.74
CA ASP A 272 -2.06 -1.18 25.51
C ASP A 272 -1.72 -1.00 27.00
N GLU A 273 -1.24 0.20 27.37
CA GLU A 273 -1.26 0.62 28.77
C GLU A 273 -2.71 0.92 29.18
N ASP A 274 -3.42 -0.13 29.58
CA ASP A 274 -4.76 0.02 30.15
C ASP A 274 -4.68 0.67 31.54
N SER A 275 -5.48 1.72 31.67
CA SER A 275 -5.90 2.43 32.86
C SER A 275 -5.97 1.56 34.13
N GLN A 276 -5.12 1.86 35.11
CA GLN A 276 -5.33 1.37 36.48
C GLN A 276 -6.57 2.05 37.10
N PRO A 277 -7.44 1.30 37.82
CA PRO A 277 -8.58 1.89 38.51
C PRO A 277 -8.16 2.57 39.82
N GLU A 278 -8.80 3.69 40.14
CA GLU A 278 -8.71 4.33 41.46
C GLU A 278 -9.45 3.50 42.52
N ASP A 279 -9.00 3.58 43.78
CA ASP A 279 -9.80 3.25 44.97
C ASP A 279 -9.46 4.26 46.10
N PRO A 280 -10.40 4.68 46.98
CA PRO A 280 -10.32 5.95 47.70
C PRO A 280 -9.79 5.85 49.13
N GLY A 281 -9.28 6.97 49.68
CA GLY A 281 -9.04 7.07 51.11
C GLY A 281 -8.22 8.27 51.61
N THR A 282 -8.88 9.39 51.90
CA THR A 282 -8.37 10.42 52.85
C THR A 282 -8.67 9.96 54.29
N PRO A 283 -7.88 10.35 55.33
CA PRO A 283 -8.11 11.68 55.93
C PRO A 283 -6.92 12.37 56.64
N SER A 284 -7.13 13.65 56.96
CA SER A 284 -6.52 14.45 58.06
C SER A 284 -5.22 15.23 57.83
N SER A 285 -5.32 16.55 57.91
CA SER A 285 -4.24 17.54 58.17
C SER A 285 -4.00 17.68 59.71
N PRO A 286 -3.04 18.50 60.23
CA PRO A 286 -3.20 19.98 60.23
C PRO A 286 -1.93 20.86 60.23
N SER A 287 -2.18 22.18 60.22
CA SER A 287 -1.37 23.33 60.72
C SER A 287 -0.24 23.96 59.88
N SER A 288 -0.50 25.21 59.48
CA SER A 288 0.39 26.26 58.95
C SER A 288 1.13 27.02 60.10
N PRO A 289 1.98 28.07 59.87
CA PRO A 289 1.58 29.37 59.26
C PRO A 289 2.59 30.10 58.33
N HIS A 290 2.03 31.11 57.64
CA HIS A 290 2.61 32.22 56.85
C HIS A 290 3.44 33.22 57.70
N PRO A 291 4.09 34.30 57.18
CA PRO A 291 3.79 35.14 55.97
C PRO A 291 5.05 35.41 55.07
N GLU A 292 5.18 36.37 54.13
CA GLU A 292 4.48 37.64 53.76
C GLU A 292 4.24 37.81 52.22
N GLU A 293 4.09 39.06 51.75
CA GLU A 293 3.73 39.57 50.40
C GLU A 293 4.78 40.69 49.99
N PRO A 294 4.68 41.59 48.96
CA PRO A 294 3.66 41.86 47.92
C PRO A 294 4.13 42.25 46.47
N THR A 295 3.15 42.52 45.57
CA THR A 295 3.21 43.31 44.28
C THR A 295 3.94 42.67 43.06
N VAL A 296 3.63 42.94 41.76
CA VAL A 296 3.03 44.08 41.02
C VAL A 296 2.08 43.61 39.87
N SER A 297 1.24 44.51 39.35
CA SER A 297 0.24 44.36 38.26
C SER A 297 0.78 44.34 36.80
N GLU A 298 0.01 43.78 35.84
CA GLU A 298 -0.51 44.53 34.67
C GLU A 298 -1.51 43.75 33.76
N PHE A 299 -2.24 44.49 32.91
CA PHE A 299 -3.23 44.06 31.90
C PHE A 299 -2.63 44.30 30.48
N TYR A 300 -3.11 43.86 29.31
CA TYR A 300 -4.25 43.07 28.75
C TYR A 300 -3.86 42.72 27.27
N PRO A 301 -4.74 42.26 26.35
CA PRO A 301 -5.57 41.06 26.30
C PRO A 301 -5.25 40.15 25.08
N SER A 302 -5.85 38.95 24.99
CA SER A 302 -5.78 38.08 23.80
C SER A 302 -6.96 38.29 22.83
N PRO A 303 -6.79 38.17 21.50
CA PRO A 303 -7.89 37.98 20.56
C PRO A 303 -8.16 36.48 20.30
N GLN A 304 -9.44 36.08 20.30
CA GLN A 304 -9.89 34.75 19.90
C GLN A 304 -10.18 34.67 18.39
N SER A 305 -9.94 33.51 17.77
CA SER A 305 -10.89 32.77 16.90
C SER A 305 -10.14 31.60 16.23
N SER A 306 -10.39 30.33 16.60
CA SER A 306 -11.59 29.55 16.29
C SER A 306 -11.90 29.46 14.79
N THR A 307 -11.18 28.60 14.07
CA THR A 307 -11.73 27.91 12.89
C THR A 307 -11.80 26.43 13.18
N ASP A 308 -13.00 26.00 13.58
CA ASP A 308 -13.35 24.60 13.75
C ASP A 308 -13.16 23.86 12.42
N ARG A 309 -12.35 22.79 12.44
CA ARG A 309 -12.07 21.92 11.29
C ARG A 309 -12.89 20.63 11.31
N SER A 310 -13.97 20.57 12.09
CA SER A 310 -14.86 19.40 12.20
C SER A 310 -15.78 19.14 10.98
N THR A 311 -15.39 19.57 9.77
CA THR A 311 -16.20 19.39 8.56
C THR A 311 -16.06 17.97 7.97
N VAL A 312 -16.79 17.04 8.56
CA VAL A 312 -17.50 15.94 7.88
C VAL A 312 -16.62 14.99 7.04
N THR A 313 -15.93 14.06 7.69
CA THR A 313 -15.47 12.79 7.09
C THR A 313 -16.65 11.83 6.86
N ARG A 314 -17.58 12.19 5.96
CA ARG A 314 -18.64 11.27 5.52
C ARG A 314 -18.04 10.13 4.71
N ARG A 315 -18.26 8.90 5.18
CA ARG A 315 -18.01 7.66 4.43
C ARG A 315 -18.66 7.77 3.05
N ILE A 316 -17.87 7.71 1.99
CA ILE A 316 -18.38 7.73 0.62
C ILE A 316 -19.11 6.41 0.39
N PRO A 317 -20.42 6.42 0.04
CA PRO A 317 -21.09 5.23 -0.43
C PRO A 317 -20.58 4.95 -1.85
N VAL A 318 -19.57 4.10 -1.98
CA VAL A 318 -19.06 3.66 -3.28
C VAL A 318 -20.07 2.71 -3.92
N LYS A 319 -21.14 3.26 -4.50
CA LYS A 319 -22.05 2.49 -5.35
C LYS A 319 -21.25 1.95 -6.55
N ALA A 320 -21.00 0.65 -6.52
CA ALA A 320 -20.27 -0.06 -7.55
C ALA A 320 -21.20 -0.43 -8.71
N GLU A 321 -21.34 0.47 -9.68
CA GLU A 321 -21.57 0.05 -11.06
C GLU A 321 -20.20 -0.02 -11.75
N LEU A 322 -19.63 -1.22 -11.75
CA LEU A 322 -18.64 -1.62 -12.74
C LEU A 322 -19.41 -2.02 -13.99
N GLU A 323 -19.08 -1.48 -15.17
CA GLU A 323 -19.77 -1.83 -16.41
C GLU A 323 -19.76 -3.37 -16.61
N PRO A 324 -20.91 -4.05 -16.78
CA PRO A 324 -20.96 -5.51 -16.78
C PRO A 324 -20.29 -6.19 -17.99
N GLN A 325 -19.82 -5.42 -18.97
CA GLN A 325 -19.01 -5.89 -20.11
C GLN A 325 -17.50 -5.63 -19.94
N ALA A 326 -17.09 -5.13 -18.77
CA ALA A 326 -15.72 -4.71 -18.52
C ALA A 326 -14.79 -5.88 -18.18
N CYS A 327 -15.23 -6.80 -17.31
CA CYS A 327 -14.48 -8.01 -16.94
C CYS A 327 -14.58 -9.08 -18.06
#